data_AF-A0A0A9XTM1-F1
#
_entry.id   AF-A0A0A9XTM1-F1
#
_cell.length_a   1.000
_cell.length_b   1.000
_cell.length_c   1.000
_cell.angle_alpha   90.00
_cell.angle_beta   90.00
_cell.angle_gamma   90.00
#
_symmetry.space_group_name_H-M   'P 1'
#
loop_
_entity.id
_entity.type
_entity.pdbx_description
1 polymer ?
#
loop_
_entity_poly.entity_id
_entity_poly.type
_entity_poly.pdbx_seq_one_letter_code
_entity_poly.pdbx_strand_id
1 'polypeptide(L)'
;MTPCLRAGVQFASSVQQVNPAVPVVPVHHIEAHILAALFGPPHALHFPFLAVVLSGGHSQIVLCHKLGLYTVLSTITLSAVDAIKYIHSIRLVPAAVVTESPGSILERCATAYNDLQSKCAKELAE
;
A
#
# COMPACT_ATOMS: atom_id res chain seq x y z
N MET A 1 -8.75 5.96 20.03
CA MET A 1 -8.72 4.76 19.15
C MET A 1 -9.72 5.00 18.03
N THR A 2 -9.26 5.06 16.78
CA THR A 2 -10.09 5.33 15.58
C THR A 2 -11.25 4.32 15.47
N PRO A 3 -12.41 4.70 14.92
CA PRO A 3 -13.63 3.88 14.97
C PRO A 3 -13.48 2.52 14.29
N CYS A 4 -12.70 2.42 13.22
CA CYS A 4 -12.53 1.17 12.45
C CYS A 4 -11.76 0.09 13.20
N LEU A 5 -10.65 0.44 13.87
CA LEU A 5 -9.87 -0.53 14.64
C LEU A 5 -10.70 -1.08 15.82
N ARG A 6 -11.44 -0.21 16.50
CA ARG A 6 -12.31 -0.61 17.60
C ARG A 6 -13.39 -1.58 17.14
N ALA A 7 -14.01 -1.33 15.99
CA ALA A 7 -15.03 -2.24 15.43
C ALA A 7 -14.45 -3.64 15.18
N GLY A 8 -13.27 -3.74 14.57
CA GLY A 8 -12.60 -5.02 14.33
C GLY A 8 -12.23 -5.75 15.62
N VAL A 9 -11.68 -5.05 16.61
CA VAL A 9 -11.33 -5.63 17.91
C VAL A 9 -12.56 -6.12 18.65
N GLN A 10 -13.65 -5.35 18.66
CA GLN A 10 -14.91 -5.74 19.31
C GLN A 10 -15.51 -7.00 18.67
N PHE A 11 -15.48 -7.09 17.34
CA PHE A 11 -15.93 -8.28 16.63
C PHE A 11 -15.08 -9.50 17.00
N ALA A 12 -13.75 -9.39 16.97
CA ALA A 12 -12.85 -10.48 17.35
C ALA A 12 -13.09 -10.93 18.81
N SER A 13 -13.28 -9.98 19.73
CA SER A 13 -13.63 -10.29 21.12
C SER A 13 -14.98 -11.00 21.25
N SER A 14 -16.00 -10.61 20.48
CA SER A 14 -17.30 -11.31 20.50
C SER A 14 -17.20 -12.76 20.02
N VAL A 15 -16.32 -13.04 19.03
CA VAL A 15 -16.07 -14.42 18.57
C VAL A 15 -15.45 -15.27 19.68
N GLN A 16 -14.48 -14.72 20.42
CA GLN A 16 -13.85 -15.41 21.54
C GLN A 16 -14.83 -15.65 22.71
N GLN A 17 -15.75 -14.71 22.95
CA GLN A 17 -16.79 -14.87 23.98
C GLN A 17 -17.75 -16.04 23.66
N VAL A 18 -18.06 -16.25 22.37
CA VAL A 18 -18.92 -17.35 21.91
C VAL A 18 -18.15 -18.68 21.90
N ASN A 19 -16.89 -18.67 21.49
CA ASN A 19 -16.04 -19.86 21.48
C ASN A 19 -14.68 -19.58 22.14
N PRO A 20 -14.53 -19.87 23.45
CA PRO A 20 -13.29 -19.64 24.18
C PRO A 20 -12.08 -20.43 23.66
N ALA A 21 -12.30 -21.47 22.85
CA ALA A 21 -11.23 -22.26 22.23
C ALA A 21 -10.57 -21.53 21.04
N VAL A 22 -11.18 -20.46 20.52
CA VAL A 22 -10.59 -19.66 19.43
C VAL A 22 -9.75 -18.52 20.03
N PRO A 23 -8.40 -18.56 19.90
CA PRO A 23 -7.56 -17.49 20.41
C PRO A 23 -7.67 -16.23 19.54
N VAL A 24 -7.65 -15.06 20.19
CA VAL A 24 -7.56 -13.76 19.51
C VAL A 24 -6.13 -13.23 19.66
N VAL A 25 -5.46 -13.02 18.53
CA VAL A 25 -4.07 -12.54 18.50
C VAL A 25 -4.04 -11.11 17.97
N PRO A 26 -3.54 -10.13 18.74
CA PRO A 26 -3.36 -8.78 18.23
C PRO A 26 -2.22 -8.73 17.22
N VAL A 27 -2.41 -8.02 16.11
CA VAL A 27 -1.42 -7.90 15.04
C VAL A 27 -1.15 -6.44 14.75
N HIS A 28 0.13 -6.06 14.66
CA HIS A 28 0.53 -4.72 14.25
C HIS A 28 0.31 -4.56 12.73
N HIS A 29 -0.48 -3.55 12.33
CA HIS A 29 -0.91 -3.37 10.94
C HIS A 29 0.26 -3.34 9.93
N ILE A 30 1.35 -2.64 10.24
CA ILE A 30 2.52 -2.55 9.36
C ILE A 30 3.37 -3.82 9.41
N GLU A 31 3.40 -4.51 10.54
CA GLU A 31 4.11 -5.78 10.64
C GLU A 31 3.45 -6.82 9.74
N ALA A 32 2.11 -6.88 9.74
CA ALA A 32 1.35 -7.73 8.81
C ALA A 32 1.67 -7.42 7.34
N HIS A 33 1.74 -6.13 6.96
CA HIS A 33 2.13 -5.74 5.60
C HIS A 33 3.53 -6.20 5.22
N ILE A 34 4.51 -6.10 6.14
CA ILE A 34 5.87 -6.56 5.91
C ILE A 34 5.93 -8.08 5.76
N LEU A 35 5.28 -8.81 6.68
CA LEU A 35 5.30 -10.28 6.70
C LEU A 35 4.55 -10.89 5.52
N ALA A 36 3.61 -10.17 4.90
CA ALA A 36 2.92 -10.64 3.69
C ALA A 36 3.91 -11.01 2.56
N ALA A 37 5.04 -10.31 2.46
CA ALA A 37 6.09 -10.61 1.47
C ALA A 37 6.74 -12.00 1.67
N LEU A 38 6.60 -12.61 2.84
CA LEU A 38 7.14 -13.94 3.15
C LEU A 38 6.27 -15.08 2.59
N PHE A 39 5.02 -14.82 2.19
CA PHE A 39 4.05 -15.85 1.79
C PHE A 39 4.04 -16.18 0.28
N GLY A 40 5.03 -15.70 -0.51
CA GLY A 40 5.06 -15.87 -1.98
C GLY A 40 6.12 -16.86 -2.50
N PRO A 41 5.82 -17.67 -3.55
CA PRO A 41 6.83 -18.41 -4.31
C PRO A 41 7.63 -17.48 -5.27
N PRO A 42 8.87 -17.83 -5.70
CA PRO A 42 9.67 -19.02 -5.40
C PRO A 42 10.91 -18.76 -4.53
N HIS A 43 11.03 -17.58 -3.93
CA HIS A 43 12.12 -17.28 -2.99
C HIS A 43 11.52 -16.83 -1.66
N ALA A 44 11.52 -17.73 -0.68
CA ALA A 44 11.24 -17.37 0.69
C ALA A 44 12.24 -16.28 1.09
N LEU A 45 11.75 -15.05 1.21
CA LEU A 45 12.53 -13.94 1.70
C LEU A 45 12.96 -14.29 3.14
N HIS A 46 14.25 -14.28 3.42
CA HIS A 46 14.77 -14.62 4.74
C HIS A 46 15.21 -13.36 5.46
N PHE A 47 15.10 -13.37 6.78
CA PHE A 47 15.70 -12.34 7.61
C PHE A 47 17.25 -12.43 7.57
N PRO A 48 17.97 -11.31 7.67
CA PRO A 48 17.45 -9.93 7.63
C PRO A 48 17.11 -9.48 6.20
N PHE A 49 16.09 -8.63 6.05
CA PHE A 49 15.74 -8.02 4.77
C PHE A 49 15.28 -6.57 4.92
N LEU A 50 15.31 -5.83 3.82
CA LEU A 50 14.81 -4.46 3.75
C LEU A 50 13.39 -4.43 3.17
N ALA A 51 12.45 -3.84 3.89
CA ALA A 51 11.07 -3.66 3.45
C ALA A 51 10.80 -2.19 3.10
N VAL A 52 10.14 -1.98 1.97
CA VAL A 52 9.66 -0.66 1.54
C VAL A 52 8.13 -0.70 1.55
N VAL A 53 7.53 -0.07 2.54
CA VAL A 53 6.08 -0.07 2.76
C VAL A 53 5.50 1.19 2.11
N LEU A 54 4.93 1.04 0.92
CA LEU A 54 4.28 2.11 0.17
C LEU A 54 2.78 1.80 0.02
N SER A 55 1.96 2.59 0.69
CA SER A 55 0.50 2.51 0.65
C SER A 55 -0.10 3.92 0.67
N GLY A 56 -1.43 4.02 0.65
CA GLY A 56 -2.09 5.31 0.73
C GLY A 56 -2.01 6.04 2.07
N GLY A 57 -1.52 5.39 3.12
CA GLY A 57 -1.36 6.00 4.44
C GLY A 57 0.03 5.80 5.06
N HIS A 58 0.92 5.06 4.40
CA HIS A 58 2.24 4.72 4.93
C HIS A 58 3.27 4.79 3.82
N SER A 59 4.40 5.41 4.12
CA SER A 59 5.58 5.48 3.24
C SER A 59 6.81 5.33 4.11
N GLN A 60 7.26 4.09 4.32
CA GLN A 60 8.31 3.76 5.29
C GLN A 60 9.34 2.81 4.70
N ILE A 61 10.60 2.97 5.13
CA ILE A 61 11.68 2.04 4.85
C ILE A 61 12.07 1.38 6.17
N VAL A 62 11.97 0.06 6.23
CA VAL A 62 12.13 -0.72 7.46
C VAL A 62 13.14 -1.83 7.25
N LEU A 63 14.21 -1.83 8.05
CA LEU A 63 15.13 -2.95 8.15
C LEU A 63 14.54 -4.00 9.09
N CYS A 64 14.31 -5.20 8.56
CA CYS A 64 13.67 -6.30 9.26
C CYS A 64 14.75 -7.29 9.67
N HIS A 65 15.06 -7.37 10.97
CA HIS A 65 16.13 -8.23 11.48
C HIS A 65 15.66 -9.66 11.79
N LYS A 66 14.46 -9.77 12.35
CA LYS A 66 13.71 -11.00 12.65
C LYS A 66 12.28 -10.62 13.03
N LEU A 67 11.40 -11.60 13.19
CA LEU A 67 10.04 -11.37 13.70
C LEU A 67 10.08 -10.58 15.01
N GLY A 68 9.29 -9.51 15.11
CA GLY A 68 9.27 -8.61 16.28
C GLY A 68 10.48 -7.69 16.44
N LEU A 69 11.49 -7.73 15.56
CA LEU A 69 12.68 -6.86 15.63
C LEU A 69 12.87 -6.09 14.32
N TYR A 70 12.47 -4.83 14.34
CA TYR A 70 12.45 -3.94 13.19
C TYR A 70 13.13 -2.61 13.51
N THR A 71 13.85 -2.05 12.53
CA THR A 71 14.41 -0.70 12.60
C THR A 71 13.80 0.12 11.47
N VAL A 72 13.03 1.15 11.82
CA VAL A 72 12.54 2.13 10.84
C VAL A 72 13.72 3.02 10.47
N LEU A 73 14.19 2.92 9.23
CA LEU A 73 15.29 3.73 8.71
C LEU A 73 14.81 5.11 8.28
N SER A 74 13.61 5.18 7.70
CA SER A 74 13.01 6.42 7.24
C SER A 74 11.50 6.33 7.18
N THR A 75 10.85 7.46 7.44
CA THR A 75 9.41 7.67 7.24
C THR A 75 9.24 8.91 6.38
N ILE A 76 8.59 8.76 5.24
CA ILE A 76 8.25 9.87 4.36
C ILE A 76 6.90 10.41 4.83
N THR A 77 6.88 11.68 5.23
CA THR A 77 5.67 12.34 5.77
C THR A 77 4.66 12.68 4.67
N LEU A 78 5.12 12.82 3.43
CA LEU A 78 4.25 12.97 2.27
C LEU A 78 3.84 11.57 1.79
N SER A 79 2.57 11.20 1.96
CA SER A 79 2.09 9.99 1.33
C SER A 79 2.00 10.21 -0.18
N ALA A 80 2.39 9.23 -0.98
CA ALA A 80 2.20 9.27 -2.43
C ALA A 80 0.73 9.55 -2.78
N VAL A 81 -0.20 9.10 -1.93
CA VAL A 81 -1.63 9.34 -2.09
C VAL A 81 -2.03 10.78 -1.79
N ASP A 82 -1.35 11.54 -0.94
CA ASP A 82 -1.67 12.96 -0.73
C ASP A 82 -1.31 13.79 -1.95
N ALA A 83 -0.19 13.48 -2.60
CA ALA A 83 0.16 14.08 -3.89
C ALA A 83 -0.89 13.75 -4.98
N ILE A 84 -1.40 12.52 -5.00
CA ILE A 84 -2.39 12.10 -6.00
C ILE A 84 -3.79 12.65 -5.67
N LYS A 85 -4.18 12.73 -4.39
CA LYS A 85 -5.41 13.40 -3.94
C LYS A 85 -5.42 14.86 -4.33
N TYR A 86 -4.27 15.53 -4.22
CA TYR A 86 -4.11 16.89 -4.72
C TYR A 86 -4.46 16.95 -6.21
N ILE A 87 -3.88 16.08 -7.05
CA ILE A 87 -4.17 16.01 -8.51
C ILE A 87 -5.65 15.69 -8.80
N HIS A 88 -6.27 14.79 -8.04
CA HIS A 88 -7.71 14.48 -8.18
C HIS A 88 -8.59 15.67 -7.79
N SER A 89 -8.20 16.44 -6.77
CA SER A 89 -8.95 17.65 -6.35
C SER A 89 -8.97 18.73 -7.44
N ILE A 90 -8.00 18.73 -8.35
CA ILE A 90 -7.93 19.69 -9.48
C ILE A 90 -8.90 19.34 -10.62
N ARG A 91 -9.74 18.30 -10.49
CA ARG A 91 -10.79 17.91 -11.46
C ARG A 91 -10.29 17.70 -12.91
N LEU A 92 -9.00 17.45 -13.11
CA LEU A 92 -8.45 17.14 -14.43
C LEU A 92 -8.88 15.77 -14.97
N VAL A 93 -9.47 14.92 -14.11
CA VAL A 93 -9.99 13.61 -14.48
C VAL A 93 -11.52 13.68 -14.57
N PRO A 94 -12.14 13.33 -15.71
CA PRO A 94 -13.59 13.31 -15.85
C PRO A 94 -14.24 12.37 -14.82
N ALA A 95 -15.35 12.80 -14.21
CA ALA A 95 -16.09 12.03 -13.21
C ALA A 95 -16.57 10.65 -13.68
N ALA A 96 -16.57 10.39 -14.98
CA ALA A 96 -16.90 9.09 -15.59
C ALA A 96 -15.85 7.99 -15.32
N VAL A 97 -14.66 8.33 -14.80
CA VAL A 97 -13.53 7.42 -14.55
C VAL A 97 -13.42 7.01 -13.06
N VAL A 98 -14.44 7.30 -12.24
CA VAL A 98 -14.41 7.12 -10.77
C VAL A 98 -14.74 5.67 -10.35
N THR A 99 -14.11 4.68 -10.99
CA THR A 99 -14.13 3.28 -10.53
C THR A 99 -12.78 2.80 -10.04
N GLU A 100 -11.72 3.58 -10.26
CA GLU A 100 -10.34 3.15 -10.01
C GLU A 100 -9.63 4.03 -8.99
N SER A 101 -8.56 3.49 -8.41
CA SER A 101 -7.75 4.26 -7.48
C SER A 101 -7.06 5.42 -8.19
N PRO A 102 -6.89 6.59 -7.53
CA PRO A 102 -6.21 7.72 -8.15
C PRO A 102 -4.80 7.40 -8.67
N GLY A 103 -4.07 6.47 -8.01
CA GLY A 103 -2.76 6.01 -8.47
C GLY A 103 -2.83 5.24 -9.79
N SER A 104 -3.82 4.36 -9.93
CA SER A 104 -4.06 3.61 -11.17
C SER A 104 -4.41 4.52 -12.35
N ILE A 105 -5.20 5.57 -12.10
CA ILE A 105 -5.55 6.57 -13.13
C ILE A 105 -4.28 7.30 -13.58
N LEU A 106 -3.45 7.76 -12.64
CA LEU A 106 -2.20 8.46 -12.95
C LEU A 106 -1.24 7.58 -13.76
N GLU A 107 -1.09 6.32 -13.36
CA GLU A 107 -0.25 5.34 -14.06
C GLU A 107 -0.71 5.15 -15.51
N ARG A 108 -2.02 4.98 -15.74
CA ARG A 108 -2.54 4.86 -17.11
C ARG A 108 -2.32 6.11 -17.94
N CYS A 109 -2.56 7.29 -17.38
CA CYS A 109 -2.31 8.56 -18.08
C CYS A 109 -0.83 8.71 -18.46
N ALA A 110 0.09 8.36 -17.55
CA ALA A 110 1.52 8.41 -17.81
C ALA A 110 1.93 7.43 -18.92
N THR A 111 1.41 6.20 -18.91
CA THR A 111 1.65 5.20 -19.97
C THR A 111 1.13 5.69 -21.32
N ALA A 112 -0.10 6.20 -21.38
CA ALA A 112 -0.67 6.74 -22.61
C ALA A 112 0.14 7.93 -23.17
N TYR A 113 0.67 8.80 -22.29
CA TYR A 113 1.53 9.91 -22.70
C TYR A 113 2.86 9.43 -23.31
N ASN A 114 3.52 8.45 -22.68
CA ASN A 114 4.75 7.87 -23.21
C ASN A 114 4.53 7.20 -24.58
N ASP A 115 3.42 6.48 -24.74
CA ASP A 115 3.07 5.85 -26.01
C ASP A 115 2.86 6.88 -27.12
N LEU A 116 2.16 7.99 -26.83
CA LEU A 116 1.98 9.09 -27.78
C LEU A 116 3.29 9.76 -28.17
N GLN A 117 4.17 10.04 -27.20
CA GLN A 117 5.49 10.61 -27.51
C GLN A 117 6.32 9.68 -28.39
N SER A 118 6.28 8.36 -28.13
CA SER A 118 7.02 7.39 -28.93
C SER A 118 6.51 7.28 -30.37
N LYS A 119 5.20 7.48 -30.59
CA LYS A 119 4.58 7.51 -31.94
C LYS A 119 4.94 8.78 -32.69
N CYS A 120 4.77 9.95 -32.07
CA CYS A 120 5.17 11.23 -32.69
C CYS A 120 6.66 11.27 -33.02
N ALA A 121 7.53 10.72 -32.16
CA ALA A 121 8.97 10.65 -32.42
C ALA A 121 9.33 9.75 -33.61
N LYS A 122 8.53 8.72 -33.90
CA LYS A 122 8.71 7.85 -35.08
C LYS A 122 8.21 8.52 -36.36
N GLU A 123 7.07 9.20 -36.31
CA GLU A 123 6.51 9.96 -37.45
C GLU A 123 7.38 11.17 -37.85
N LEU A 124 8.19 11.70 -36.93
CA LEU A 124 9.17 12.78 -37.21
C LEU A 124 10.53 12.26 -37.73
N ALA A 125 10.76 10.94 -37.67
CA ALA A 125 12.01 10.31 -38.12
C ALA A 125 11.88 9.64 -39.51
N GLU A 126 10.68 9.63 -40.09
CA GLU A 126 10.36 9.28 -41.48
C GLU A 126 10.21 10.55 -42.34
#